data_AF-A0A841TIM4-F1
#
_entry.id   AF-A0A841TIM4-F1
#
_cell.length_a   1.000
_cell.length_b   1.000
_cell.length_c   1.000
_cell.angle_alpha   90.00
_cell.angle_beta   90.00
_cell.angle_gamma   90.00
#
_symmetry.space_group_name_H-M   'P 1'
#
loop_
_entity.id
_entity.type
_entity.pdbx_description
1 polymer ?
#
loop_
_entity_poly.entity_id
_entity_poly.type
_entity_poly.pdbx_seq_one_letter_code
_entity_poly.pdbx_strand_id
1 'polypeptide(L)'
;MNIIQKIFKAFKPSNNSISKSNISADNTTKNHLKEPTDKINTPAPLKPAELLLLDYVTGSSSNIQFPGYFEYRYEINPHLTLKKLIDQGYLSVTHNVEENMRKSTMPVLKDVLKQKSLKTSGKKEDLILRIQEHVDQKELSQLFPDLVYQLTEQGQKAVQENDHIWFFHSQNYVDVTIDEAQQEKVKKPGLSKFEIGYKILNIKKQSRWKERNFGLYRNILLGFSVLQEQEGKYEESLRNLFEICFIDLSGMSNNFDKQYLHIVEKNFFPYEESTCTLAPGIKSRIVHLRDELNLSENDFKELYFGAVNSLQVPFHIFTKQETYQILVEELNENQERLKQIYLEAKKRYKFQNKR
;
A
#
# COMPACT_ATOMS: atom_id res chain seq x y z
N MET A 1 -12.84 15.08 0.67
CA MET A 1 -12.68 13.64 0.35
C MET A 1 -11.92 13.55 -0.96
N ASN A 2 -10.64 13.15 -0.92
CA ASN A 2 -9.70 13.33 -2.02
C ASN A 2 -9.82 12.17 -3.05
N ILE A 3 -9.72 12.49 -4.34
CA ILE A 3 -9.97 11.58 -5.49
C ILE A 3 -9.07 10.32 -5.44
N ILE A 4 -7.90 10.43 -4.81
CA ILE A 4 -6.94 9.35 -4.60
C ILE A 4 -7.53 8.18 -3.76
N GLN A 5 -8.44 8.45 -2.82
CA GLN A 5 -9.03 7.40 -1.97
C GLN A 5 -10.03 6.49 -2.71
N LYS A 6 -10.55 6.89 -3.88
CA LYS A 6 -11.50 6.07 -4.64
C LYS A 6 -10.84 4.96 -5.45
N ILE A 7 -9.55 5.09 -5.79
CA ILE A 7 -8.87 4.15 -6.72
C ILE A 7 -8.36 2.88 -6.01
N PHE A 8 -8.09 2.93 -4.70
CA PHE A 8 -7.41 1.84 -3.97
C PHE A 8 -8.33 0.75 -3.37
N LYS A 9 -9.65 0.77 -3.63
CA LYS A 9 -10.62 -0.09 -2.92
C LYS A 9 -10.99 -1.42 -3.57
N ALA A 10 -10.24 -1.89 -4.57
CA ALA A 10 -10.46 -3.21 -5.16
C ALA A 10 -9.20 -4.09 -5.03
N PHE A 11 -9.42 -5.38 -4.72
CA PHE A 11 -8.48 -6.48 -4.54
C PHE A 11 -8.03 -6.78 -3.10
N LYS A 12 -8.74 -7.77 -2.49
CA LYS A 12 -8.29 -8.54 -1.32
C LYS A 12 -7.34 -9.66 -1.78
N PRO A 13 -6.15 -9.84 -1.18
CA PRO A 13 -5.36 -11.06 -1.39
C PRO A 13 -5.80 -12.19 -0.44
N SER A 14 -5.78 -13.42 -0.96
CA SER A 14 -6.09 -14.68 -0.28
C SER A 14 -4.92 -15.18 0.58
N ASN A 15 -5.25 -15.75 1.75
CA ASN A 15 -4.32 -16.33 2.73
C ASN A 15 -3.63 -17.60 2.21
N ASN A 16 -2.30 -17.68 2.35
CA ASN A 16 -1.56 -18.93 2.34
C ASN A 16 -0.70 -19.02 3.61
N SER A 17 -0.97 -20.05 4.41
CA SER A 17 -0.31 -20.38 5.68
C SER A 17 0.98 -21.17 5.45
N ILE A 18 2.06 -20.79 6.14
CA ILE A 18 3.27 -21.62 6.26
C ILE A 18 3.55 -21.88 7.75
N SER A 19 3.86 -23.15 8.02
CA SER A 19 4.01 -23.82 9.31
C SER A 19 5.27 -23.46 10.09
N LYS A 20 5.14 -23.50 11.41
CA LYS A 20 6.16 -23.31 12.45
C LYS A 20 7.13 -24.50 12.54
N SER A 21 8.39 -24.22 12.87
CA SER A 21 9.33 -25.19 13.45
C SER A 21 10.06 -24.60 14.66
N ASN A 22 10.07 -25.38 15.73
CA ASN A 22 10.60 -25.11 17.06
C ASN A 22 12.13 -25.01 17.10
N ILE A 23 12.68 -24.13 17.96
CA ILE A 23 14.02 -24.30 18.54
C ILE A 23 13.96 -23.96 20.03
N SER A 24 14.49 -24.89 20.83
CA SER A 24 14.56 -24.96 22.27
C SER A 24 15.47 -23.90 22.90
N ALA A 25 15.07 -23.44 24.07
CA ALA A 25 15.88 -22.67 25.00
C ALA A 25 16.94 -23.55 25.67
N ASP A 26 18.11 -22.97 25.95
CA ASP A 26 18.91 -23.36 27.09
C ASP A 26 19.51 -22.12 27.78
N ASN A 27 19.55 -22.19 29.10
CA ASN A 27 19.78 -21.11 30.06
C ASN A 27 21.27 -20.80 30.24
N THR A 28 21.62 -19.58 30.66
CA THR A 28 22.35 -19.35 31.92
C THR A 28 22.55 -17.87 32.26
N THR A 29 22.24 -17.58 33.51
CA THR A 29 22.38 -16.36 34.32
C THR A 29 23.78 -15.77 34.40
N LYS A 30 23.86 -14.44 34.58
CA LYS A 30 24.69 -13.79 35.63
C LYS A 30 24.25 -12.34 35.90
N ASN A 31 23.82 -12.13 37.14
CA ASN A 31 23.51 -10.83 37.75
C ASN A 31 24.79 -10.02 38.00
N HIS A 32 24.76 -8.73 37.69
CA HIS A 32 25.56 -7.73 38.40
C HIS A 32 24.69 -6.50 38.69
N LEU A 33 24.50 -6.25 39.98
CA LEU A 33 23.90 -5.04 40.54
C LEU A 33 24.77 -3.82 40.18
N LYS A 34 24.13 -2.76 39.66
CA LYS A 34 24.70 -1.41 39.60
C LYS A 34 23.73 -0.44 40.25
N GLU A 35 24.30 0.43 41.08
CA GLU A 35 23.69 1.47 41.90
C GLU A 35 22.83 2.47 41.09
N PRO A 36 21.87 3.14 41.75
CA PRO A 36 20.82 3.90 41.07
C PRO A 36 21.38 5.23 40.60
N THR A 37 21.48 5.37 39.28
CA THR A 37 21.55 6.68 38.63
C THR A 37 20.13 7.15 38.44
N ASP A 38 19.83 8.38 38.85
CA ASP A 38 18.56 9.06 38.56
C ASP A 38 18.37 9.17 37.04
N LYS A 39 17.80 8.12 36.46
CA LYS A 39 17.39 8.08 35.06
C LYS A 39 16.10 8.86 34.98
N ILE A 40 16.15 10.01 34.31
CA ILE A 40 14.99 10.54 33.62
C ILE A 40 14.43 9.35 32.82
N ASN A 41 13.27 8.86 33.25
CA ASN A 41 12.70 7.61 32.77
C ASN A 41 12.09 7.85 31.38
N THR A 42 12.93 8.13 30.38
CA THR A 42 12.49 8.24 29.00
C THR A 42 11.94 6.86 28.60
N PRO A 43 10.65 6.76 28.23
CA PRO A 43 10.08 5.51 27.78
C PRO A 43 10.93 4.93 26.64
N ALA A 44 11.07 3.60 26.61
CA ALA A 44 11.70 2.94 25.47
C ALA A 44 11.02 3.39 24.15
N PRO A 45 11.77 3.50 23.03
CA PRO A 45 11.20 3.87 21.74
C PRO A 45 10.04 2.94 21.37
N LEU A 46 8.96 3.51 20.83
CA LEU A 46 7.80 2.74 20.37
C LEU A 46 8.18 1.84 19.20
N LYS A 47 7.63 0.62 19.19
CA LYS A 47 7.76 -0.30 18.05
C LYS A 47 6.88 0.15 16.88
N PRO A 48 7.19 -0.24 15.62
CA PRO A 48 6.39 0.10 14.45
C PRO A 48 4.89 -0.23 14.59
N ALA A 49 4.56 -1.40 15.11
CA ALA A 49 3.17 -1.79 15.34
C ALA A 49 2.45 -0.93 16.41
N GLU A 50 3.19 -0.42 17.40
CA GLU A 50 2.66 0.47 18.44
C GLU A 50 2.42 1.87 17.86
N LEU A 51 3.33 2.37 17.03
CA LEU A 51 3.15 3.62 16.27
C LEU A 51 1.96 3.52 15.32
N LEU A 52 1.81 2.38 14.63
CA LEU A 52 0.66 2.15 13.75
C LEU A 52 -0.65 2.14 14.53
N LEU A 53 -0.70 1.45 15.67
CA LEU A 53 -1.90 1.41 16.51
C LEU A 53 -2.23 2.81 17.05
N LEU A 54 -1.22 3.57 17.46
CA LEU A 54 -1.33 4.94 17.96
C LEU A 54 -2.02 5.85 16.92
N ASP A 55 -1.55 5.82 15.67
CA ASP A 55 -2.17 6.58 14.59
C ASP A 55 -3.59 6.07 14.28
N TYR A 56 -3.76 4.75 14.19
CA TYR A 56 -5.04 4.10 13.88
C TYR A 56 -6.18 4.46 14.84
N VAL A 57 -5.93 4.51 16.15
CA VAL A 57 -6.99 4.77 17.14
C VAL A 57 -7.34 6.24 17.29
N THR A 58 -6.52 7.16 16.75
CA THR A 58 -6.73 8.60 16.94
C THR A 58 -8.10 9.03 16.40
N GLY A 59 -8.93 9.64 17.25
CA GLY A 59 -10.30 10.05 16.92
C GLY A 59 -11.34 8.91 16.87
N SER A 60 -10.92 7.68 17.14
CA SER A 60 -11.82 6.53 17.23
C SER A 60 -12.48 6.43 18.60
N SER A 61 -13.67 5.82 18.64
CA SER A 61 -14.39 5.52 19.89
C SER A 61 -13.57 4.58 20.78
N SER A 62 -13.69 4.73 22.10
CA SER A 62 -13.12 3.82 23.09
C SER A 62 -13.65 2.37 22.97
N ASN A 63 -14.77 2.17 22.29
CA ASN A 63 -15.38 0.85 22.06
C ASN A 63 -14.97 0.23 20.70
N ILE A 64 -13.90 0.74 20.07
CA ILE A 64 -13.44 0.27 18.77
C ILE A 64 -13.16 -1.23 18.75
N GLN A 65 -13.61 -1.87 17.65
CA GLN A 65 -13.24 -3.24 17.32
C GLN A 65 -12.02 -3.22 16.40
N PHE A 66 -10.99 -3.98 16.75
CA PHE A 66 -9.75 -3.99 16.00
C PHE A 66 -9.79 -4.98 14.82
N PRO A 67 -9.26 -4.58 13.65
CA PRO A 67 -9.00 -5.52 12.57
C PRO A 67 -8.00 -6.59 13.00
N GLY A 68 -8.24 -7.84 12.59
CA GLY A 68 -7.38 -8.98 12.96
C GLY A 68 -5.91 -8.85 12.51
N TYR A 69 -5.59 -7.97 11.56
CA TYR A 69 -4.21 -7.80 11.08
C TYR A 69 -3.26 -7.32 12.18
N PHE A 70 -3.75 -6.63 13.22
CA PHE A 70 -2.91 -6.27 14.36
C PHE A 70 -2.34 -7.51 15.05
N GLU A 71 -3.09 -8.60 15.11
CA GLU A 71 -2.65 -9.86 15.69
C GLU A 71 -1.87 -10.70 14.67
N TYR A 72 -2.45 -11.05 13.53
CA TYR A 72 -1.82 -12.03 12.63
C TYR A 72 -0.66 -11.47 11.80
N ARG A 73 -0.59 -10.15 11.58
CA ARG A 73 0.47 -9.51 10.76
C ARG A 73 1.49 -8.76 11.61
N TYR A 74 1.03 -8.09 12.66
CA TYR A 74 1.88 -7.27 13.51
C TYR A 74 2.18 -7.89 14.87
N GLU A 75 1.60 -9.05 15.16
CA GLU A 75 1.87 -9.83 16.38
C GLU A 75 1.69 -9.05 17.68
N ILE A 76 0.73 -8.10 17.68
CA ILE A 76 0.33 -7.36 18.88
C ILE A 76 -1.10 -7.69 19.29
N ASN A 77 -1.35 -7.70 20.60
CA ASN A 77 -2.71 -7.62 21.12
C ASN A 77 -3.11 -6.14 21.21
N PRO A 78 -4.03 -5.65 20.36
CA PRO A 78 -4.31 -4.22 20.26
C PRO A 78 -4.87 -3.64 21.56
N HIS A 79 -5.68 -4.40 22.31
CA HIS A 79 -6.22 -3.93 23.60
C HIS A 79 -5.14 -3.75 24.66
N LEU A 80 -4.23 -4.72 24.79
CA LEU A 80 -3.11 -4.64 25.75
C LEU A 80 -2.13 -3.54 25.37
N THR A 81 -1.80 -3.43 24.08
CA THR A 81 -0.92 -2.38 23.57
C THR A 81 -1.52 -0.99 23.76
N LEU A 82 -2.83 -0.83 23.52
CA LEU A 82 -3.52 0.44 23.73
C LEU A 82 -3.49 0.88 25.20
N LYS A 83 -3.75 -0.05 26.13
CA LYS A 83 -3.61 0.22 27.56
C LYS A 83 -2.20 0.69 27.90
N LYS A 84 -1.18 -0.01 27.39
CA LYS A 84 0.22 0.41 27.55
C LYS A 84 0.47 1.82 27.02
N LEU A 85 -0.05 2.18 25.84
CA LEU A 85 0.14 3.49 25.24
C LEU A 85 -0.51 4.62 26.07
N ILE A 86 -1.65 4.34 26.70
CA ILE A 86 -2.32 5.26 27.65
C ILE A 86 -1.47 5.40 28.93
N ASP A 87 -1.06 4.28 29.53
CA ASP A 87 -0.24 4.27 30.75
C ASP A 87 1.10 4.99 30.54
N GLN A 88 1.62 4.98 29.31
CA GLN A 88 2.85 5.68 28.91
C GLN A 88 2.63 7.14 28.48
N GLY A 89 1.40 7.64 28.50
CA GLY A 89 1.08 9.04 28.21
C GLY A 89 1.10 9.42 26.73
N TYR A 90 1.06 8.47 25.79
CA TYR A 90 0.92 8.76 24.36
C TYR A 90 -0.53 9.03 23.94
N LEU A 91 -1.49 8.49 24.70
CA LEU A 91 -2.92 8.63 24.47
C LEU A 91 -3.63 9.05 25.74
N SER A 92 -4.68 9.85 25.56
CA SER A 92 -5.70 10.08 26.56
C SER A 92 -7.06 9.66 26.03
N VAL A 93 -7.98 9.37 26.94
CA VAL A 93 -9.38 9.09 26.62
C VAL A 93 -10.16 10.34 27.01
N THR A 94 -10.79 11.00 26.04
CA THR A 94 -11.47 12.28 26.23
C THR A 94 -12.88 12.26 25.67
N HIS A 95 -13.73 13.19 26.14
CA HIS A 95 -15.01 13.47 25.49
C HIS A 95 -14.76 14.40 24.30
N ASN A 96 -15.00 13.91 23.08
CA ASN A 96 -15.08 14.77 21.91
C ASN A 96 -16.54 14.92 21.50
N VAL A 97 -17.23 15.83 22.19
CA VAL A 97 -18.65 16.07 22.00
C VAL A 97 -18.95 16.42 20.53
N GLU A 98 -18.11 17.22 19.87
CA GLU A 98 -18.32 17.60 18.47
C GLU A 98 -18.28 16.39 17.54
N GLU A 99 -17.24 15.56 17.62
CA GLU A 99 -17.16 14.33 16.83
C GLU A 99 -18.28 13.35 17.16
N ASN A 100 -18.68 13.24 18.43
CA ASN A 100 -19.80 12.40 18.84
C ASN A 100 -21.12 12.89 18.24
N MET A 101 -21.34 14.20 18.18
CA MET A 101 -22.49 14.80 17.49
C MET A 101 -22.43 14.54 15.98
N ARG A 102 -21.25 14.66 15.36
CA ARG A 102 -21.04 14.35 13.94
C ARG A 102 -21.28 12.87 13.62
N LYS A 103 -20.98 11.95 14.52
CA LYS A 103 -21.23 10.51 14.36
C LYS A 103 -22.65 10.10 14.73
N SER A 104 -23.31 10.87 15.60
CA SER A 104 -24.71 10.64 16.01
C SER A 104 -25.66 10.68 14.82
N THR A 105 -26.72 9.88 14.90
CA THR A 105 -27.71 9.82 13.83
C THR A 105 -28.60 11.06 13.82
N MET A 106 -29.20 11.37 12.67
CA MET A 106 -30.14 12.49 12.55
C MET A 106 -31.31 12.45 13.56
N PRO A 107 -31.91 11.28 13.87
CA PRO A 107 -32.90 11.16 14.94
C PRO A 107 -32.37 11.60 16.31
N VAL A 108 -31.18 11.12 16.71
CA VAL A 108 -30.56 11.45 18.01
C VAL A 108 -30.38 12.97 18.16
N LEU A 109 -29.83 13.64 17.14
CA LEU A 109 -29.66 15.09 17.16
C LEU A 109 -30.99 15.85 17.25
N LYS A 110 -32.02 15.38 16.54
CA LYS A 110 -33.36 15.99 16.59
C LYS A 110 -34.02 15.80 17.95
N ASP A 111 -33.83 14.65 18.59
CA ASP A 111 -34.42 14.38 19.89
C ASP A 111 -33.79 15.24 20.99
N VAL A 112 -32.47 15.48 20.95
CA VAL A 112 -31.80 16.48 21.80
C VAL A 112 -32.40 17.88 21.61
N LEU A 113 -32.55 18.32 20.35
CA LEU A 113 -33.15 19.62 20.06
C LEU A 113 -34.61 19.72 20.54
N LYS A 114 -35.42 18.66 20.40
CA LYS A 114 -36.80 18.62 20.92
C LYS A 114 -36.84 18.74 22.44
N GLN A 115 -35.97 18.03 23.16
CA GLN A 115 -35.88 18.12 24.62
C GLN A 115 -35.56 19.55 25.08
N LYS A 116 -34.83 20.29 24.24
CA LYS A 116 -34.51 21.71 24.45
C LYS A 116 -35.51 22.69 23.84
N SER A 117 -36.63 22.20 23.30
CA SER A 117 -37.63 23.00 22.59
C SER A 117 -37.05 23.86 21.45
N LEU A 118 -36.00 23.37 20.80
CA LEU A 118 -35.31 24.01 19.68
C LEU A 118 -35.81 23.48 18.33
N LYS A 119 -35.64 24.30 17.29
CA LYS A 119 -36.01 23.94 15.90
C LYS A 119 -35.21 22.72 15.43
N THR A 120 -35.91 21.71 14.90
CA THR A 120 -35.33 20.41 14.48
C THR A 120 -35.17 20.22 12.97
N SER A 121 -35.57 21.20 12.17
CA SER A 121 -35.36 21.20 10.71
C SER A 121 -33.98 21.75 10.35
N GLY A 122 -33.37 21.24 9.27
CA GLY A 122 -32.08 21.71 8.76
C GLY A 122 -31.21 20.56 8.29
N LYS A 123 -30.03 20.89 7.75
CA LYS A 123 -28.98 19.91 7.49
C LYS A 123 -28.30 19.54 8.81
N LYS A 124 -27.56 18.43 8.83
CA LYS A 124 -26.92 17.90 10.04
C LYS A 124 -26.04 18.94 10.75
N GLU A 125 -25.22 19.65 9.99
CA GLU A 125 -24.35 20.70 10.50
C GLU A 125 -25.12 21.83 11.20
N ASP A 126 -26.25 22.26 10.63
CA ASP A 126 -27.10 23.30 11.25
C ASP A 126 -27.70 22.83 12.58
N LEU A 127 -27.97 21.53 12.72
CA LEU A 127 -28.45 20.96 13.98
C LEU A 127 -27.32 20.90 15.01
N ILE A 128 -26.12 20.48 14.62
CA ILE A 128 -24.95 20.40 15.50
C ILE A 128 -24.59 21.79 16.04
N LEU A 129 -24.50 22.80 15.17
CA LEU A 129 -24.24 24.19 15.56
C LEU A 129 -25.29 24.69 16.56
N ARG A 130 -26.58 24.43 16.29
CA ARG A 130 -27.67 24.85 17.19
C ARG A 130 -27.58 24.20 18.56
N ILE A 131 -27.23 22.91 18.61
CA ILE A 131 -27.00 22.20 19.87
C ILE A 131 -25.81 22.83 20.62
N GLN A 132 -24.69 23.10 19.94
CA GLN A 132 -23.50 23.72 20.54
C GLN A 132 -23.76 25.13 21.08
N GLU A 133 -24.58 25.92 20.40
CA GLU A 133 -24.92 27.30 20.80
C GLU A 133 -25.86 27.37 22.01
N HIS A 134 -26.69 26.34 22.24
CA HIS A 134 -27.80 26.41 23.19
C HIS A 134 -27.76 25.36 24.32
N VAL A 135 -26.81 24.42 24.28
CA VAL A 135 -26.63 23.38 25.32
C VAL A 135 -25.28 23.56 25.98
N ASP A 136 -25.25 23.56 27.31
CA ASP A 136 -24.00 23.76 28.04
C ASP A 136 -23.04 22.57 27.89
N GLN A 137 -21.74 22.84 28.03
CA GLN A 137 -20.70 21.84 27.79
C GLN A 137 -20.81 20.60 28.71
N LYS A 138 -21.28 20.77 29.95
CA LYS A 138 -21.40 19.67 30.91
C LYS A 138 -22.55 18.75 30.51
N GLU A 139 -23.67 19.32 30.11
CA GLU A 139 -24.82 18.59 29.59
C GLU A 139 -24.53 17.93 28.23
N LEU A 140 -23.81 18.63 27.35
CA LEU A 140 -23.32 18.09 26.08
C LEU A 140 -22.51 16.81 26.28
N SER A 141 -21.60 16.77 27.26
CA SER A 141 -20.84 15.56 27.60
C SER A 141 -21.71 14.42 28.15
N GLN A 142 -22.88 14.71 28.72
CA GLN A 142 -23.83 13.67 29.17
C GLN A 142 -24.68 13.14 28.02
N LEU A 143 -25.13 14.02 27.12
CA LEU A 143 -25.94 13.67 25.95
C LEU A 143 -25.14 12.93 24.89
N PHE A 144 -23.84 13.21 24.80
CA PHE A 144 -22.92 12.59 23.86
C PHE A 144 -21.73 11.96 24.62
N PRO A 145 -21.98 10.89 25.40
CA PRO A 145 -21.04 10.37 26.40
C PRO A 145 -19.89 9.56 25.80
N ASP A 146 -19.94 9.25 24.51
CA ASP A 146 -18.93 8.41 23.85
C ASP A 146 -17.53 8.99 24.06
N LEU A 147 -16.62 8.14 24.54
CA LEU A 147 -15.23 8.51 24.71
C LEU A 147 -14.47 8.24 23.43
N VAL A 148 -13.48 9.08 23.13
CA VAL A 148 -12.58 8.89 22.01
C VAL A 148 -11.13 8.86 22.48
N TYR A 149 -10.28 8.20 21.71
CA TYR A 149 -8.84 8.30 21.90
C TYR A 149 -8.31 9.59 21.27
N GLN A 150 -7.54 10.33 22.06
CA GLN A 150 -6.89 11.56 21.64
C GLN A 150 -5.38 11.46 21.89
N LEU A 151 -4.58 11.85 20.91
CA LEU A 151 -3.13 11.94 21.06
C LEU A 151 -2.78 13.06 22.04
N THR A 152 -1.92 12.75 23.00
CA THR A 152 -1.21 13.77 23.79
C THR A 152 -0.17 14.47 22.92
N GLU A 153 0.47 15.53 23.43
CA GLU A 153 1.59 16.18 22.72
C GLU A 153 2.71 15.18 22.37
N GLN A 154 3.02 14.28 23.30
CA GLN A 154 3.98 13.20 23.08
C GLN A 154 3.51 12.22 21.99
N GLY A 155 2.22 11.85 22.00
CA GLY A 155 1.62 11.02 20.96
C GLY A 155 1.68 11.67 19.56
N GLN A 156 1.34 12.96 19.49
CA GLN A 156 1.39 13.73 18.24
C GLN A 156 2.80 13.78 17.67
N LYS A 157 3.79 14.08 18.52
CA LYS A 157 5.19 14.09 18.11
C LYS A 157 5.63 12.71 17.61
N ALA A 158 5.27 11.64 18.31
CA ALA A 158 5.62 10.28 17.91
C ALA A 158 5.03 9.89 16.54
N VAL A 159 3.76 10.24 16.28
CA VAL A 159 3.13 9.99 14.97
C VAL A 159 3.75 10.84 13.87
N GLN A 160 3.98 12.14 14.12
CA GLN A 160 4.56 13.06 13.14
C GLN A 160 5.98 12.67 12.71
N GLU A 161 6.83 12.27 13.67
CA GLU A 161 8.20 11.84 13.38
C GLU A 161 8.27 10.48 12.66
N ASN A 162 7.17 9.73 12.65
CA ASN A 162 7.08 8.38 12.09
C ASN A 162 5.93 8.22 11.08
N ASP A 163 5.62 9.27 10.31
CA ASP A 163 4.54 9.29 9.30
C ASP A 163 4.70 8.18 8.23
N HIS A 164 5.92 7.70 8.02
CA HIS A 164 6.23 6.60 7.10
C HIS A 164 5.57 5.27 7.53
N ILE A 165 5.28 5.07 8.81
CA ILE A 165 4.63 3.84 9.31
C ILE A 165 3.23 3.70 8.71
N TRP A 166 2.38 4.72 8.88
CA TRP A 166 1.04 4.72 8.29
C TRP A 166 1.11 4.72 6.77
N PHE A 167 2.02 5.52 6.20
CA PHE A 167 2.22 5.57 4.77
C PHE A 167 2.40 4.17 4.17
N PHE A 168 3.35 3.37 4.67
CA PHE A 168 3.62 2.03 4.15
C PHE A 168 2.58 0.99 4.56
N HIS A 169 1.93 1.12 5.72
CA HIS A 169 0.77 0.28 6.07
C HIS A 169 -0.35 0.42 5.03
N SER A 170 -0.58 1.64 4.55
CA SER A 170 -1.68 1.96 3.63
C SER A 170 -1.40 1.62 2.15
N GLN A 171 -0.20 1.16 1.80
CA GLN A 171 0.15 0.83 0.41
C GLN A 171 -0.21 -0.63 0.08
N ASN A 172 -1.03 -0.83 -0.97
CA ASN A 172 -1.41 -2.17 -1.43
C ASN A 172 -0.43 -2.78 -2.45
N TYR A 173 0.32 -1.95 -3.18
CA TYR A 173 1.18 -2.39 -4.30
C TYR A 173 2.67 -2.17 -4.04
N VAL A 174 3.03 -1.62 -2.89
CA VAL A 174 4.42 -1.33 -2.52
C VAL A 174 4.87 -2.42 -1.55
N ASP A 175 5.78 -3.28 -2.00
CA ASP A 175 6.38 -4.35 -1.17
C ASP A 175 7.43 -3.78 -0.22
N VAL A 176 6.97 -3.03 0.78
CA VAL A 176 7.75 -2.46 1.88
C VAL A 176 6.96 -2.63 3.17
N THR A 177 7.53 -3.33 4.15
CA THR A 177 6.89 -3.49 5.46
C THR A 177 7.18 -2.28 6.36
N ILE A 178 6.33 -2.07 7.38
CA ILE A 178 6.54 -1.00 8.36
C ILE A 178 7.84 -1.19 9.14
N ASP A 179 8.28 -2.44 9.33
CA ASP A 179 9.53 -2.75 10.03
C ASP A 179 10.75 -2.47 9.15
N GLU A 180 10.71 -2.85 7.86
CA GLU A 180 11.76 -2.49 6.89
C GLU A 180 11.89 -0.97 6.80
N ALA A 181 10.76 -0.26 6.71
CA ALA A 181 10.73 1.19 6.65
C ALA A 181 11.29 1.83 7.93
N GLN A 182 10.88 1.35 9.11
CA GLN A 182 11.42 1.85 10.38
C GLN A 182 12.92 1.61 10.49
N GLN A 183 13.39 0.43 10.08
CA GLN A 183 14.80 0.10 10.15
C GLN A 183 15.64 1.07 9.31
N GLU A 184 15.17 1.44 8.11
CA GLU A 184 15.85 2.41 7.27
C GLU A 184 15.76 3.85 7.82
N LYS A 185 14.61 4.25 8.39
CA LYS A 185 14.46 5.55 9.06
C LYS A 185 15.40 5.70 10.25
N VAL A 186 15.55 4.66 11.08
CA VAL A 186 16.47 4.68 12.24
C VAL A 186 17.93 4.77 11.77
N LYS A 187 18.32 4.07 10.71
CA LYS A 187 19.67 4.17 10.14
C LYS A 187 19.96 5.55 9.58
N LYS A 188 18.95 6.20 8.96
CA LYS A 188 19.09 7.52 8.33
C LYS A 188 17.82 8.37 8.56
N PRO A 189 17.75 9.11 9.69
CA PRO A 189 16.55 9.86 10.07
C PRO A 189 16.10 10.92 9.06
N GLY A 190 17.03 11.45 8.25
CA GLY A 190 16.75 12.47 7.24
C GLY A 190 16.06 11.96 5.97
N LEU A 191 15.88 10.65 5.79
CA LEU A 191 15.22 10.13 4.60
C LEU A 191 13.72 10.42 4.61
N SER A 192 13.21 10.82 3.44
CA SER A 192 11.78 10.83 3.14
C SER A 192 11.25 9.40 3.01
N LYS A 193 9.92 9.26 3.17
CA LYS A 193 9.24 7.97 2.94
C LYS A 193 9.43 7.43 1.53
N PHE A 194 9.52 8.29 0.52
CA PHE A 194 9.79 7.87 -0.86
C PHE A 194 11.20 7.29 -1.01
N GLU A 195 12.22 7.97 -0.47
CA GLU A 195 13.61 7.47 -0.52
C GLU A 195 13.79 6.14 0.22
N ILE A 196 13.13 5.97 1.38
CA ILE A 196 13.07 4.70 2.09
C ILE A 196 12.49 3.61 1.18
N GLY A 197 11.35 3.89 0.54
CA GLY A 197 10.69 2.97 -0.38
C GLY A 197 11.59 2.57 -1.54
N TYR A 198 12.19 3.54 -2.24
CA TYR A 198 13.09 3.28 -3.35
C TYR A 198 14.30 2.45 -2.95
N LYS A 199 14.87 2.71 -1.77
CA LYS A 199 16.03 1.96 -1.30
C LYS A 199 15.69 0.49 -1.07
N ILE A 200 14.57 0.21 -0.39
CA ILE A 200 14.12 -1.16 -0.09
C ILE A 200 13.72 -1.87 -1.38
N LEU A 201 12.93 -1.22 -2.24
CA LEU A 201 12.51 -1.80 -3.51
C LEU A 201 13.69 -2.06 -4.45
N ASN A 202 14.74 -1.25 -4.45
CA ASN A 202 15.94 -1.51 -5.26
C ASN A 202 16.68 -2.79 -4.81
N ILE A 203 16.78 -3.01 -3.49
CA ILE A 203 17.37 -4.24 -2.95
C ILE A 203 16.53 -5.45 -3.37
N LYS A 204 15.20 -5.37 -3.21
CA LYS A 204 14.29 -6.45 -3.62
C LYS A 204 14.32 -6.68 -5.14
N LYS A 205 14.35 -5.62 -5.95
CA LYS A 205 14.46 -5.68 -7.43
C LYS A 205 15.67 -6.53 -7.84
N GLN A 206 16.84 -6.26 -7.26
CA GLN A 206 18.06 -7.01 -7.53
C GLN A 206 17.99 -8.48 -7.08
N SER A 207 17.46 -8.74 -5.88
CA SER A 207 17.28 -10.11 -5.37
C SER A 207 16.32 -10.92 -6.25
N ARG A 208 15.14 -10.38 -6.59
CA ARG A 208 14.16 -11.07 -7.45
C ARG A 208 14.71 -11.37 -8.85
N TRP A 209 15.47 -10.43 -9.41
CA TRP A 209 16.15 -10.66 -10.68
C TRP A 209 17.15 -11.82 -10.59
N LYS A 210 18.02 -11.81 -9.57
CA LYS A 210 19.03 -12.86 -9.35
C LYS A 210 18.39 -14.23 -9.13
N GLU A 211 17.27 -14.28 -8.41
CA GLU A 211 16.48 -15.49 -8.13
C GLU A 211 15.62 -15.94 -9.33
N ARG A 212 15.61 -15.19 -10.44
CA ARG A 212 14.77 -15.44 -11.62
C ARG A 212 13.27 -15.44 -11.29
N ASN A 213 12.88 -14.63 -10.31
CA ASN A 213 11.49 -14.45 -9.88
C ASN A 213 10.84 -13.30 -10.64
N PHE A 214 10.58 -13.48 -11.94
CA PHE A 214 10.13 -12.39 -12.82
C PHE A 214 8.73 -11.87 -12.49
N GLY A 215 7.85 -12.76 -12.00
CA GLY A 215 6.52 -12.37 -11.50
C GLY A 215 6.59 -11.47 -10.25
N LEU A 216 7.52 -11.74 -9.34
CA LEU A 216 7.78 -10.87 -8.18
C LEU A 216 8.55 -9.60 -8.59
N TYR A 217 9.50 -9.71 -9.51
CA TYR A 217 10.24 -8.57 -10.06
C TYR A 217 9.27 -7.52 -10.65
N ARG A 218 8.29 -7.93 -11.46
CA ARG A 218 7.29 -6.99 -12.00
C ARG A 218 6.42 -6.33 -10.92
N ASN A 219 6.17 -7.01 -9.79
CA ASN A 219 5.46 -6.41 -8.66
C ASN A 219 6.30 -5.32 -7.99
N ILE A 220 7.63 -5.51 -7.91
CA ILE A 220 8.53 -4.47 -7.43
C ILE A 220 8.50 -3.23 -8.33
N LEU A 221 8.49 -3.41 -9.66
CA LEU A 221 8.34 -2.32 -10.62
C LEU A 221 7.00 -1.57 -10.43
N LEU A 222 5.92 -2.30 -10.15
CA LEU A 222 4.62 -1.67 -9.84
C LEU A 222 4.70 -0.85 -8.55
N GLY A 223 5.41 -1.34 -7.53
CA GLY A 223 5.68 -0.60 -6.30
C GLY A 223 6.44 0.70 -6.56
N PHE A 224 7.45 0.68 -7.44
CA PHE A 224 8.15 1.90 -7.88
C PHE A 224 7.21 2.88 -8.55
N SER A 225 6.44 2.41 -9.53
CA SER A 225 5.46 3.22 -10.27
C SER A 225 4.46 3.91 -9.33
N VAL A 226 3.92 3.19 -8.34
CA VAL A 226 2.98 3.77 -7.37
C VAL A 226 3.62 4.85 -6.49
N LEU A 227 4.85 4.63 -6.01
CA LEU A 227 5.55 5.65 -5.21
C LEU A 227 5.86 6.89 -6.04
N GLN A 228 6.28 6.70 -7.29
CA GLN A 228 6.62 7.78 -8.22
C GLN A 228 5.38 8.60 -8.59
N GLU A 229 4.23 7.98 -8.85
CA GLU A 229 2.94 8.68 -9.04
C GLU A 229 2.59 9.57 -7.84
N GLN A 230 2.74 9.05 -6.62
CA GLN A 230 2.46 9.80 -5.39
C GLN A 230 3.46 10.95 -5.16
N GLU A 231 4.67 10.84 -5.70
CA GLU A 231 5.71 11.88 -5.66
C GLU A 231 5.63 12.86 -6.85
N GLY A 232 4.74 12.62 -7.83
CA GLY A 232 4.61 13.44 -9.04
C GLY A 232 5.63 13.12 -10.15
N LYS A 233 6.35 12.01 -10.05
CA LYS A 233 7.33 11.50 -11.03
C LYS A 233 6.66 10.63 -12.08
N TYR A 234 5.79 11.23 -12.88
CA TYR A 234 4.91 10.51 -13.79
C TYR A 234 5.65 9.81 -14.94
N GLU A 235 6.70 10.43 -15.49
CA GLU A 235 7.49 9.82 -16.56
C GLU A 235 8.20 8.54 -16.08
N GLU A 236 8.86 8.60 -14.91
CA GLU A 236 9.54 7.44 -14.33
C GLU A 236 8.55 6.33 -13.95
N SER A 237 7.35 6.71 -13.48
CA SER A 237 6.28 5.74 -13.25
C SER A 237 5.89 5.03 -14.55
N LEU A 238 5.66 5.78 -15.63
CA LEU A 238 5.28 5.23 -16.91
C LEU A 238 6.38 4.32 -17.49
N ARG A 239 7.66 4.68 -17.33
CA ARG A 239 8.79 3.82 -17.71
C ARG A 239 8.75 2.48 -16.97
N ASN A 240 8.46 2.46 -15.66
CA ASN A 240 8.29 1.22 -14.91
C ASN A 240 7.11 0.37 -15.43
N LEU A 241 6.00 0.99 -15.82
CA LEU A 241 4.87 0.26 -16.41
C LEU A 241 5.22 -0.35 -17.78
N PHE A 242 6.03 0.32 -18.59
CA PHE A 242 6.52 -0.24 -19.86
C PHE A 242 7.45 -1.44 -19.64
N GLU A 243 8.34 -1.38 -18.65
CA GLU A 243 9.13 -2.55 -18.25
C GLU A 243 8.23 -3.71 -17.80
N ILE A 244 7.14 -3.43 -17.06
CA ILE A 244 6.15 -4.45 -16.69
C ILE A 244 5.52 -5.08 -17.92
N CYS A 245 5.02 -4.29 -18.88
CA CYS A 245 4.45 -4.82 -20.12
C CYS A 245 5.43 -5.72 -20.87
N PHE A 246 6.71 -5.32 -20.93
CA PHE A 246 7.75 -6.14 -21.55
C PHE A 246 7.93 -7.48 -20.81
N ILE A 247 7.98 -7.47 -19.47
CA ILE A 247 8.09 -8.72 -18.69
C ILE A 247 6.83 -9.59 -18.83
N ASP A 248 5.64 -9.02 -18.80
CA ASP A 248 4.36 -9.76 -18.93
C ASP A 248 4.26 -10.46 -20.29
N LEU A 249 4.81 -9.85 -21.34
CA LEU A 249 4.84 -10.39 -22.69
C LEU A 249 6.03 -11.34 -22.94
N SER A 250 6.92 -11.56 -21.96
CA SER A 250 8.13 -12.37 -22.16
C SER A 250 7.87 -13.88 -22.15
N GLY A 251 6.84 -14.33 -21.43
CA GLY A 251 6.62 -15.74 -21.11
C GLY A 251 7.41 -16.24 -19.89
N MET A 252 8.09 -15.36 -19.15
CA MET A 252 8.81 -15.72 -17.93
C MET A 252 7.92 -15.68 -16.69
N SER A 253 8.10 -16.65 -15.78
CA SER A 253 7.38 -16.76 -14.51
C SER A 253 8.32 -16.61 -13.30
N ASN A 254 7.82 -16.87 -12.09
CA ASN A 254 8.70 -17.07 -10.94
C ASN A 254 9.52 -18.35 -11.07
N ASN A 255 10.73 -18.35 -10.51
CA ASN A 255 11.73 -19.41 -10.63
C ASN A 255 11.96 -19.84 -12.10
N PHE A 256 12.00 -18.88 -13.03
CA PHE A 256 12.07 -19.20 -14.45
C PHE A 256 13.34 -19.97 -14.80
N ASP A 257 13.14 -21.09 -15.48
CA ASP A 257 14.22 -21.88 -16.06
C ASP A 257 13.77 -22.40 -17.43
N LYS A 258 14.60 -22.09 -18.44
CA LYS A 258 14.33 -22.44 -19.84
C LYS A 258 14.20 -23.95 -20.06
N GLN A 259 14.78 -24.79 -19.20
CA GLN A 259 14.62 -26.25 -19.32
C GLN A 259 13.17 -26.72 -19.12
N TYR A 260 12.37 -25.96 -18.36
CA TYR A 260 10.97 -26.26 -18.09
C TYR A 260 9.99 -25.52 -19.00
N LEU A 261 10.48 -24.88 -20.07
CA LEU A 261 9.68 -24.07 -20.98
C LEU A 261 8.51 -24.84 -21.62
N HIS A 262 8.72 -26.14 -21.89
CA HIS A 262 7.72 -27.05 -22.45
C HIS A 262 6.42 -27.16 -21.61
N ILE A 263 6.49 -26.84 -20.31
CA ILE A 263 5.33 -26.88 -19.40
C ILE A 263 4.37 -25.72 -19.68
N VAL A 264 4.92 -24.55 -20.02
CA VAL A 264 4.18 -23.29 -20.14
C VAL A 264 3.95 -22.85 -21.59
N GLU A 265 4.76 -23.33 -22.53
CA GLU A 265 4.71 -22.86 -23.93
C GLU A 265 3.38 -23.14 -24.64
N LYS A 266 2.62 -24.14 -24.18
CA LYS A 266 1.27 -24.43 -24.67
C LYS A 266 0.29 -23.27 -24.47
N ASN A 267 0.58 -22.36 -23.54
CA ASN A 267 -0.25 -21.20 -23.22
C ASN A 267 0.30 -19.89 -23.81
N PHE A 268 1.30 -19.92 -24.71
CA PHE A 268 1.83 -18.69 -25.31
C PHE A 268 0.95 -18.18 -26.47
N PHE A 269 0.30 -19.08 -27.20
CA PHE A 269 -0.46 -18.76 -28.40
C PHE A 269 -1.67 -19.72 -28.53
N PRO A 270 -2.78 -19.30 -29.16
CA PRO A 270 -3.05 -18.01 -29.81
C PRO A 270 -3.34 -16.87 -28.82
N TYR A 271 -3.64 -15.66 -29.32
CA TYR A 271 -3.88 -14.47 -28.49
C TYR A 271 -4.96 -14.71 -27.43
N GLU A 272 -6.07 -15.31 -27.85
CA GLU A 272 -7.28 -15.52 -27.05
C GLU A 272 -7.07 -16.47 -25.87
N GLU A 273 -6.06 -17.34 -25.97
CA GLU A 273 -5.72 -18.34 -24.95
C GLU A 273 -4.38 -18.02 -24.28
N SER A 274 -3.73 -16.90 -24.65
CA SER A 274 -2.39 -16.61 -24.20
C SER A 274 -2.35 -16.14 -22.75
N THR A 275 -1.41 -16.67 -21.98
CA THR A 275 -1.07 -16.13 -20.66
C THR A 275 -0.07 -14.98 -20.73
N CYS A 276 0.49 -14.70 -21.92
CA CYS A 276 1.42 -13.60 -22.15
C CYS A 276 0.65 -12.41 -22.70
N THR A 277 -0.08 -11.71 -21.83
CA THR A 277 -0.98 -10.60 -22.16
C THR A 277 -0.81 -9.46 -21.16
N LEU A 278 -1.44 -8.31 -21.41
CA LEU A 278 -1.32 -7.14 -20.53
C LEU A 278 -2.48 -7.06 -19.52
N ALA A 279 -2.14 -6.94 -18.24
CA ALA A 279 -3.15 -6.82 -17.19
C ALA A 279 -3.99 -5.52 -17.34
N PRO A 280 -5.34 -5.56 -17.23
CA PRO A 280 -6.20 -4.39 -17.41
C PRO A 280 -5.85 -3.19 -16.51
N GLY A 281 -5.44 -3.46 -15.26
CA GLY A 281 -5.01 -2.41 -14.32
C GLY A 281 -3.73 -1.70 -14.74
N ILE A 282 -2.82 -2.39 -15.44
CA ILE A 282 -1.59 -1.79 -15.99
C ILE A 282 -1.95 -0.92 -17.19
N LYS A 283 -2.79 -1.43 -18.12
CA LYS A 283 -3.29 -0.66 -19.27
C LYS A 283 -3.95 0.65 -18.84
N SER A 284 -4.84 0.57 -17.85
CA SER A 284 -5.57 1.74 -17.33
C SER A 284 -4.63 2.80 -16.76
N ARG A 285 -3.58 2.39 -16.03
CA ARG A 285 -2.56 3.32 -15.51
C ARG A 285 -1.73 3.95 -16.61
N ILE A 286 -1.35 3.18 -17.64
CA ILE A 286 -0.60 3.70 -18.79
C ILE A 286 -1.41 4.77 -19.53
N VAL A 287 -2.71 4.55 -19.77
CA VAL A 287 -3.59 5.56 -20.40
C VAL A 287 -3.61 6.83 -19.55
N HIS A 288 -3.88 6.69 -18.25
CA HIS A 288 -3.90 7.84 -17.35
C HIS A 288 -2.58 8.63 -17.38
N LEU A 289 -1.43 7.97 -17.25
CA LEU A 289 -0.14 8.66 -17.27
C LEU A 289 0.21 9.25 -18.63
N ARG A 290 -0.20 8.61 -19.73
CA ARG A 290 -0.06 9.17 -21.08
C ARG A 290 -0.81 10.49 -21.20
N ASP A 291 -2.04 10.54 -20.69
CA ASP A 291 -2.89 11.73 -20.71
C ASP A 291 -2.35 12.83 -19.78
N GLU A 292 -1.95 12.48 -18.54
CA GLU A 292 -1.36 13.42 -17.58
C GLU A 292 -0.07 14.07 -18.10
N LEU A 293 0.73 13.31 -18.86
CA LEU A 293 1.96 13.81 -19.50
C LEU A 293 1.71 14.47 -20.86
N ASN A 294 0.48 14.41 -21.39
CA ASN A 294 0.11 14.92 -22.72
C ASN A 294 1.04 14.41 -23.84
N LEU A 295 1.37 13.11 -23.82
CA LEU A 295 2.34 12.53 -24.75
C LEU A 295 1.76 12.35 -26.16
N SER A 296 2.49 12.84 -27.16
CA SER A 296 2.22 12.48 -28.56
C SER A 296 2.49 10.99 -28.80
N GLU A 297 2.01 10.45 -29.93
CA GLU A 297 2.31 9.06 -30.30
C GLU A 297 3.82 8.81 -30.45
N ASN A 298 4.56 9.79 -30.93
CA ASN A 298 6.01 9.69 -31.09
C ASN A 298 6.72 9.70 -29.73
N ASP A 299 6.36 10.63 -28.84
CA ASP A 299 6.97 10.71 -27.51
C ASP A 299 6.66 9.46 -26.69
N PHE A 300 5.43 8.94 -26.78
CA PHE A 300 5.03 7.70 -26.13
C PHE A 300 5.86 6.51 -26.62
N LYS A 301 6.10 6.43 -27.94
CA LYS A 301 6.95 5.41 -28.56
C LYS A 301 8.40 5.53 -28.11
N GLU A 302 8.97 6.73 -28.16
CA GLU A 302 10.35 6.98 -27.75
C GLU A 302 10.56 6.65 -26.27
N LEU A 303 9.60 7.02 -25.42
CA LEU A 303 9.63 6.72 -24.01
C LEU A 303 9.57 5.22 -23.73
N TYR A 304 8.71 4.49 -24.46
CA TYR A 304 8.62 3.03 -24.39
C TYR A 304 9.97 2.38 -24.72
N PHE A 305 10.54 2.69 -25.88
CA PHE A 305 11.80 2.10 -26.30
C PHE A 305 12.97 2.54 -25.41
N GLY A 306 12.95 3.76 -24.90
CA GLY A 306 13.91 4.24 -23.90
C GLY A 306 13.89 3.42 -22.61
N ALA A 307 12.72 2.93 -22.18
CA ALA A 307 12.58 2.04 -21.02
C ALA A 307 13.04 0.61 -21.31
N VAL A 308 12.62 0.02 -22.44
CA VAL A 308 12.82 -1.42 -22.68
C VAL A 308 14.11 -1.79 -23.40
N ASN A 309 14.78 -0.84 -24.06
CA ASN A 309 15.96 -1.17 -24.88
C ASN A 309 17.16 -1.64 -24.04
N SER A 310 17.32 -1.14 -22.82
CA SER A 310 18.40 -1.55 -21.90
C SER A 310 18.13 -2.90 -21.23
N LEU A 311 16.87 -3.37 -21.21
CA LEU A 311 16.52 -4.65 -20.59
C LEU A 311 17.05 -5.83 -21.41
N GLN A 312 17.78 -6.70 -20.72
CA GLN A 312 18.23 -7.99 -21.22
C GLN A 312 17.61 -9.09 -20.36
N VAL A 313 16.61 -9.78 -20.90
CA VAL A 313 15.94 -10.88 -20.20
C VAL A 313 16.41 -12.24 -20.74
N PRO A 314 16.41 -13.31 -19.92
CA PRO A 314 16.84 -14.64 -20.35
C PRO A 314 16.04 -15.25 -21.51
N PHE A 315 14.79 -14.81 -21.69
CA PHE A 315 13.87 -15.35 -22.67
C PHE A 315 12.78 -14.33 -23.00
N HIS A 316 12.32 -14.32 -24.25
CA HIS A 316 11.20 -13.50 -24.68
C HIS A 316 10.53 -14.08 -25.93
N ILE A 317 9.20 -14.18 -25.95
CA ILE A 317 8.45 -14.74 -27.09
C ILE A 317 8.20 -13.71 -28.21
N PHE A 318 8.01 -12.44 -27.84
CA PHE A 318 7.89 -11.32 -28.77
C PHE A 318 9.22 -10.57 -28.93
N THR A 319 9.39 -9.87 -30.04
CA THR A 319 10.44 -8.87 -30.21
C THR A 319 10.07 -7.58 -29.49
N LYS A 320 11.04 -6.71 -29.19
CA LYS A 320 10.78 -5.38 -28.60
C LYS A 320 9.82 -4.53 -29.45
N GLN A 321 9.85 -4.71 -30.77
CA GLN A 321 8.94 -4.03 -31.68
C GLN A 321 7.51 -4.57 -31.55
N GLU A 322 7.35 -5.90 -31.48
CA GLU A 322 6.04 -6.51 -31.29
C GLU A 322 5.46 -6.21 -29.91
N THR A 323 6.28 -6.12 -28.85
CA THR A 323 5.75 -5.75 -27.51
C THR A 323 5.20 -4.33 -27.49
N TYR A 324 5.83 -3.38 -28.20
CA TYR A 324 5.27 -2.04 -28.39
C TYR A 324 3.96 -2.09 -29.19
N GLN A 325 3.93 -2.86 -30.29
CA GLN A 325 2.73 -3.00 -31.11
C GLN A 325 1.58 -3.62 -30.29
N ILE A 326 1.83 -4.69 -29.55
CA ILE A 326 0.84 -5.32 -28.67
C ILE A 326 0.31 -4.30 -27.67
N LEU A 327 1.17 -3.51 -27.03
CA LEU A 327 0.72 -2.44 -26.12
C LEU A 327 -0.23 -1.48 -26.84
N VAL A 328 0.15 -0.94 -27.99
CA VAL A 328 -0.70 0.02 -28.73
C VAL A 328 -2.03 -0.61 -29.14
N GLU A 329 -2.03 -1.83 -29.68
CA GLU A 329 -3.26 -2.50 -30.12
C GLU A 329 -4.14 -2.92 -28.94
N GLU A 330 -3.56 -3.26 -27.78
CA GLU A 330 -4.29 -3.53 -26.53
C GLU A 330 -4.95 -2.28 -25.93
N LEU A 331 -4.35 -1.10 -26.13
CA LEU A 331 -4.92 0.18 -25.73
C LEU A 331 -6.01 0.66 -26.71
N ASN A 332 -5.89 0.32 -27.98
CA ASN A 332 -6.86 0.62 -29.03
C ASN A 332 -7.95 -0.46 -29.21
N GLU A 333 -7.90 -1.53 -28.40
CA GLU A 333 -8.82 -2.67 -28.45
C GLU A 333 -8.88 -3.38 -29.83
N ASN A 334 -7.78 -3.37 -30.59
CA ASN A 334 -7.69 -3.94 -31.93
C ASN A 334 -7.36 -5.43 -31.91
N GLN A 335 -8.36 -6.25 -31.63
CA GLN A 335 -8.20 -7.71 -31.51
C GLN A 335 -7.69 -8.38 -32.78
N GLU A 336 -8.09 -7.93 -33.96
CA GLU A 336 -7.66 -8.55 -35.22
C GLU A 336 -6.16 -8.37 -35.44
N ARG A 337 -5.62 -7.18 -35.15
CA ARG A 337 -4.18 -6.95 -35.25
C ARG A 337 -3.41 -7.76 -34.21
N LEU A 338 -3.92 -7.88 -32.98
CA LEU A 338 -3.33 -8.71 -31.93
C LEU A 338 -3.22 -10.17 -32.36
N LYS A 339 -4.29 -10.76 -32.92
CA LYS A 339 -4.27 -12.13 -33.45
C LYS A 339 -3.17 -12.32 -34.50
N GLN A 340 -2.96 -11.36 -35.40
CA GLN A 340 -1.91 -11.42 -36.41
C GLN A 340 -0.51 -11.37 -35.80
N ILE A 341 -0.25 -10.46 -34.85
CA ILE A 341 1.05 -10.35 -34.17
C ILE A 341 1.38 -11.66 -33.44
N TYR A 342 0.42 -12.25 -32.72
CA TYR A 342 0.62 -13.53 -32.02
C TYR A 342 0.84 -14.68 -33.00
N LEU A 343 0.18 -14.70 -34.15
CA LEU A 343 0.40 -15.70 -35.20
C LEU A 343 1.82 -15.61 -35.80
N GLU A 344 2.30 -14.40 -36.08
CA GLU A 344 3.65 -14.15 -36.57
C GLU A 344 4.70 -14.59 -35.53
N ALA A 345 4.51 -14.21 -34.28
CA ALA A 345 5.36 -14.63 -33.17
C ALA A 345 5.36 -16.16 -32.99
N LYS A 346 4.21 -16.83 -33.12
CA LYS A 346 4.10 -18.30 -33.07
C LYS A 346 4.91 -18.97 -34.18
N LYS A 347 4.84 -18.44 -35.42
CA LYS A 347 5.62 -18.97 -36.56
C LYS A 347 7.12 -18.85 -36.29
N ARG A 348 7.57 -17.68 -35.82
CA ARG A 348 8.98 -17.45 -35.45
C ARG A 348 9.42 -18.36 -34.30
N TYR A 349 8.62 -18.46 -33.24
CA TYR A 349 8.91 -19.30 -32.08
C TYR A 349 9.07 -20.77 -32.47
N LYS A 350 8.15 -21.30 -33.30
CA LYS A 350 8.25 -22.68 -33.82
C LYS A 350 9.49 -22.88 -34.69
N PHE A 351 9.84 -21.92 -35.54
CA PHE A 351 11.04 -22.02 -36.37
C PHE A 351 12.32 -22.08 -35.53
N GLN A 352 12.42 -21.25 -34.49
CA GLN A 352 13.59 -21.20 -33.61
C GLN A 352 13.73 -22.41 -32.68
N ASN A 353 12.62 -23.10 -32.38
CA ASN A 353 12.59 -24.24 -31.47
C ASN A 353 12.33 -25.59 -32.17
N LYS A 354 12.42 -25.65 -33.50
CA LYS A 354 12.50 -26.92 -34.23
C LYS A 354 13.84 -27.59 -33.86
N ARG A 355 13.77 -28.59 -32.99
CA ARG A 355 14.76 -29.67 -32.91
C ARG A 355 14.50 -30.67 -34.02
#